data_AF-A0AAN7ECU3-F1
#
_entry.id   AF-A0AAN7ECU3-F1
#
_cell.length_a   1.000
_cell.length_b   1.000
_cell.length_c   1.000
_cell.angle_alpha   90.00
_cell.angle_beta   90.00
_cell.angle_gamma   90.00
#
_symmetry.space_group_name_H-M   'P 1'
#
loop_
_entity.id
_entity.type
_entity.pdbx_description
1 polymer ?
#
loop_
_entity_poly.entity_id
_entity_poly.type
_entity_poly.pdbx_seq_one_letter_code
_entity_poly.pdbx_strand_id
1 'polypeptide(L)'
;MSSRRSRNFTNEEIKDLVLKLQSLLPQPNQRLNQTLSASMVLNETCNYIKRLQKEADELSERLSQLLDSVDTTGVDVELIRTLLQQ
;
A
#
# COMPACT_ATOMS: atom_id res chain seq x y z
N MET A 1 26.02 -10.12 24.21
CA MET A 1 24.69 -9.89 23.60
C MET A 1 24.44 -8.40 23.64
N SER A 2 24.43 -7.73 22.48
CA SER A 2 24.36 -6.27 22.41
C SER A 2 23.03 -5.76 22.95
N SER A 3 23.07 -5.06 24.07
CA SER A 3 21.94 -4.32 24.62
C SER A 3 21.52 -3.28 23.57
N ARG A 4 20.41 -3.54 22.87
CA ARG A 4 19.79 -2.56 22.00
C ARG A 4 19.34 -1.42 22.90
N ARG A 5 20.16 -0.37 22.99
CA ARG A 5 19.75 0.92 23.57
C ARG A 5 18.51 1.34 22.81
N SER A 6 17.35 1.21 23.44
CA SER A 6 16.13 1.85 22.95
C SER A 6 16.39 3.35 23.05
N ARG A 7 16.74 3.98 21.94
CA ARG A 7 16.83 5.44 21.86
C ARG A 7 15.39 5.94 21.92
N ASN A 8 15.11 6.83 22.86
CA ASN A 8 13.84 7.55 22.88
C ASN A 8 13.81 8.45 21.64
N PHE A 9 12.80 8.26 20.78
CA PHE A 9 12.56 9.14 19.65
C PHE A 9 12.19 10.54 20.16
N THR A 10 12.71 11.56 19.49
CA THR A 10 12.34 12.96 19.74
C THR A 10 10.96 13.26 19.16
N ASN A 11 10.28 14.28 19.70
CA ASN A 11 8.97 14.69 19.20
C ASN A 11 9.04 15.16 17.74
N GLU A 12 10.16 15.76 17.35
CA GLU A 12 10.46 16.19 15.98
C GLU A 12 10.58 14.99 15.03
N GLU A 13 11.31 13.95 15.41
CA GLU A 13 11.39 12.70 14.64
C GLU A 13 10.02 12.03 14.46
N ILE A 14 9.19 12.04 15.52
CA ILE A 14 7.83 11.50 15.47
C ILE A 14 6.95 12.34 14.53
N LYS A 15 7.05 13.67 14.60
CA LYS A 15 6.31 14.58 13.73
C LYS A 15 6.69 14.40 12.26
N ASP A 16 7.97 14.31 11.97
CA ASP A 16 8.48 14.09 10.61
C ASP A 16 8.01 12.74 10.05
N LEU A 17 7.99 11.69 10.88
CA LEU A 17 7.44 10.39 10.50
C LEU A 17 5.95 10.50 10.16
N VAL A 18 5.16 11.15 11.01
CA VAL A 18 3.72 11.33 10.78
C VAL A 18 3.45 12.10 9.48
N LEU A 19 4.21 13.16 9.18
CA LEU A 19 4.09 13.91 7.93
C LEU A 19 4.41 13.05 6.71
N LYS A 20 5.46 12.22 6.77
CA LYS A 20 5.79 11.27 5.69
C LYS A 20 4.67 10.25 5.48
N LEU A 21 4.15 9.67 6.56
CA LEU A 21 3.04 8.71 6.47
C LEU A 21 1.79 9.34 5.86
N GLN A 22 1.45 10.55 6.28
CA GLN A 22 0.31 11.29 5.73
C GLN A 22 0.45 11.54 4.22
N SER A 23 1.67 11.79 3.72
CA SER A 23 1.92 11.98 2.28
C SER A 23 1.74 10.72 1.43
N LEU A 24 1.80 9.54 2.04
CA LEU A 24 1.65 8.24 1.37
C LEU A 24 0.19 7.77 1.35
N LEU A 25 -0.69 8.38 2.15
CA LEU A 25 -2.09 8.01 2.20
C LEU A 25 -2.83 8.52 0.95
N PRO A 26 -3.74 7.72 0.38
CA PRO A 26 -4.60 8.18 -0.70
C PRO A 26 -5.45 9.33 -0.17
N GLN A 27 -5.33 10.51 -0.78
CA GLN A 27 -5.93 11.74 -0.29
C GLN A 27 -7.45 11.55 -0.07
N PRO A 28 -7.95 11.55 1.17
CA PRO A 28 -9.37 11.55 1.43
C PRO A 28 -9.85 12.98 1.19
N ASN A 29 -10.59 13.17 0.10
CA ASN A 29 -11.40 14.35 -0.20
C ASN A 29 -11.75 15.18 1.05
N GLN A 30 -11.12 16.36 1.18
CA GLN A 30 -11.62 17.57 1.85
C GLN A 30 -12.10 17.53 3.31
N ARG A 31 -12.23 16.37 3.96
CA ARG A 31 -12.61 16.29 5.40
C ARG A 31 -11.41 16.47 6.34
N LEU A 32 -10.19 16.48 5.81
CA LEU A 32 -8.92 16.56 6.52
C LEU A 32 -8.40 17.97 6.82
N ASN A 33 -9.27 18.99 6.77
CA ASN A 33 -8.92 20.31 7.33
C ASN A 33 -8.84 20.30 8.87
N GLN A 34 -9.05 19.13 9.50
CA GLN A 34 -8.80 18.88 10.91
C GLN A 34 -7.44 18.20 11.07
N THR A 35 -6.58 18.78 11.90
CA THR A 35 -5.29 18.21 12.29
C THR A 35 -5.48 16.77 12.78
N LEU A 36 -5.15 15.78 11.96
CA LEU A 36 -5.22 14.38 12.37
C LEU A 36 -4.21 14.12 13.48
N SER A 37 -4.62 13.38 14.51
CA SER A 37 -3.68 12.93 15.53
C SER A 37 -2.68 11.93 14.92
N ALA A 38 -1.50 11.81 15.52
CA ALA A 38 -0.52 10.79 15.13
C ALA A 38 -1.12 9.37 15.14
N SER A 39 -1.98 9.06 16.12
CA SER A 39 -2.67 7.78 16.21
C SER A 39 -3.63 7.52 15.04
N MET A 40 -4.35 8.54 14.58
CA MET A 40 -5.22 8.44 13.40
C MET A 40 -4.41 8.21 12.13
N VAL A 41 -3.34 8.98 11.92
CA VAL A 41 -2.45 8.81 10.75
C VAL A 41 -1.85 7.40 10.71
N LEU A 42 -1.38 6.89 11.86
CA LEU A 42 -0.87 5.52 11.97
C LEU A 42 -1.95 4.48 11.66
N ASN A 43 -3.16 4.65 12.19
CA ASN A 43 -4.26 3.73 11.94
C ASN A 43 -4.66 3.69 10.46
N GLU A 44 -4.82 4.86 9.84
CA GLU A 44 -5.11 4.96 8.40
C GLU A 44 -4.00 4.36 7.55
N THR A 45 -2.73 4.57 7.94
CA THR A 45 -1.58 3.97 7.26
C THR A 45 -1.64 2.44 7.33
N CYS A 46 -1.87 1.88 8.52
CA CYS A 46 -2.01 0.43 8.69
C CYS A 46 -3.19 -0.12 7.89
N ASN A 47 -4.32 0.58 7.86
CA ASN A 47 -5.49 0.18 7.08
C ASN A 47 -5.25 0.29 5.57
N TYR A 48 -4.46 1.26 5.13
CA TYR A 48 -4.09 1.40 3.73
C TYR A 48 -3.13 0.28 3.28
N ILE A 49 -2.12 -0.04 4.10
CA ILE A 49 -1.22 -1.18 3.84
C ILE A 49 -2.02 -2.48 3.71
N LYS A 50 -2.97 -2.73 4.61
CA LYS A 50 -3.84 -3.92 4.55
C LYS A 50 -4.66 -3.98 3.27
N ARG A 51 -5.20 -2.84 2.81
CA ARG A 51 -5.93 -2.75 1.55
C ARG A 51 -5.02 -3.04 0.36
N LEU A 52 -3.83 -2.43 0.31
CA LEU A 52 -2.85 -2.68 -0.75
C LEU A 52 -2.42 -4.15 -0.81
N GLN A 53 -2.18 -4.78 0.34
CA GLN A 53 -1.85 -6.22 0.39
C GLN A 53 -2.97 -7.06 -0.19
N LYS A 54 -4.22 -6.78 0.21
CA LYS A 54 -5.39 -7.46 -0.32
C LYS A 54 -5.55 -7.27 -1.83
N GLU A 55 -5.40 -6.04 -2.33
CA GLU A 55 -5.46 -5.73 -3.77
C GLU A 55 -4.37 -6.47 -4.55
N ALA A 56 -3.14 -6.54 -4.00
CA ALA A 56 -2.05 -7.30 -4.61
C ALA A 56 -2.35 -8.81 -4.66
N ASP A 57 -2.92 -9.38 -3.59
CA ASP A 57 -3.32 -10.79 -3.55
C ASP A 57 -4.44 -11.09 -4.56
N GLU A 58 -5.50 -10.26 -4.58
CA GLU A 58 -6.63 -10.41 -5.52
C GLU A 58 -6.18 -10.27 -6.98
N LEU A 59 -5.28 -9.32 -7.28
CA LEU A 59 -4.72 -9.15 -8.62
C LEU A 59 -3.85 -10.36 -9.01
N SER A 60 -3.05 -10.88 -8.08
CA SER A 60 -2.20 -12.05 -8.30
C SER A 60 -3.03 -13.30 -8.59
N GLU A 61 -4.13 -13.50 -7.86
CA GLU A 61 -5.07 -14.61 -8.10
C GLU A 61 -5.75 -14.47 -9.47
N ARG A 62 -6.26 -13.29 -9.81
CA ARG A 62 -6.91 -13.03 -11.11
C ARG A 62 -5.92 -13.26 -12.27
N LEU A 63 -4.68 -12.83 -12.13
CA LEU A 63 -3.65 -13.04 -13.14
C LEU A 63 -3.34 -14.54 -13.30
N SER A 64 -3.26 -15.29 -12.20
CA SER A 64 -3.03 -16.74 -12.23
C SER A 64 -4.19 -17.46 -12.94
N GLN A 65 -5.43 -17.14 -12.60
CA GLN A 65 -6.62 -17.70 -13.26
C GLN A 65 -6.65 -17.38 -14.77
N LEU A 66 -6.28 -16.15 -15.15
CA LEU A 66 -6.20 -15.77 -16.56
C LEU A 66 -5.13 -16.61 -17.29
N LEU A 67 -3.95 -16.77 -16.70
CA LEU A 67 -2.88 -17.61 -17.28
C LEU A 67 -3.28 -19.08 -17.37
N ASP A 68 -3.96 -19.63 -16.37
CA ASP A 68 -4.42 -21.02 -16.36
C ASP A 68 -5.57 -21.25 -17.36
N SER A 69 -6.42 -20.24 -17.59
CA SER A 69 -7.48 -20.30 -18.62
C SER A 69 -6.95 -20.25 -20.06
N VAL A 70 -5.69 -19.87 -20.24
CA VAL A 70 -4.97 -19.88 -21.52
C VAL A 70 -4.39 -21.28 -21.74
N ASP A 71 -5.26 -22.28 -21.86
CA ASP A 71 -4.82 -23.60 -22.32
C ASP A 71 -4.74 -23.58 -23.86
N THR A 72 -3.51 -23.69 -24.36
CA THR A 72 -3.16 -24.36 -25.62
C THR A 72 -4.01 -24.02 -26.86
N THR A 73 -3.80 -22.84 -27.46
CA THR A 73 -3.69 -22.61 -28.94
C THR A 73 -3.65 -21.12 -29.25
N GLY A 74 -2.51 -20.46 -29.02
CA GLY A 74 -2.20 -19.17 -29.67
C GLY A 74 -2.88 -17.93 -29.10
N VAL A 75 -3.04 -17.81 -27.77
CA VAL A 75 -3.47 -16.53 -27.18
C VAL A 75 -2.32 -15.54 -27.18
N ASP A 76 -2.60 -14.42 -27.81
CA ASP A 76 -1.72 -13.35 -28.23
C ASP A 76 -1.10 -12.60 -27.04
N VAL A 77 0.24 -12.50 -27.04
CA VAL A 77 1.05 -11.76 -26.06
C VAL A 77 0.60 -10.29 -25.97
N GLU A 78 -0.06 -9.78 -27.01
CA GLU A 78 -0.69 -8.46 -27.08
C GLU A 78 -1.75 -8.24 -25.99
N LEU A 79 -2.57 -9.26 -25.66
CA LEU A 79 -3.64 -9.14 -24.67
C LEU A 79 -3.07 -8.98 -23.24
N ILE A 80 -2.02 -9.74 -22.92
CA ILE A 80 -1.34 -9.65 -21.63
C ILE A 80 -0.65 -8.28 -21.48
N ARG A 81 -0.02 -7.76 -22.55
CA ARG A 81 0.60 -6.43 -22.54
C ARG A 81 -0.42 -5.31 -22.31
N THR A 82 -1.61 -5.42 -22.91
CA THR A 82 -2.67 -4.41 -22.79
C THR A 82 -3.26 -4.38 -21.37
N LEU A 83 -3.30 -5.54 -20.69
CA LEU A 83 -3.82 -5.65 -19.32
C LEU A 83 -2.83 -5.17 -18.24
N LEU A 84 -1.52 -5.27 -18.46
CA LEU A 84 -0.48 -4.82 -17.51
C LEU A 84 -0.16 -3.32 -17.61
N GLN A 85 -0.65 -2.64 -18.63
CA GLN A 85 -0.44 -1.21 -18.87
C GLN A 85 -1.61 -0.33 -18.38
N GLN A 86 -2.65 -0.91 -17.78
CA GLN A 86 -3.76 -0.19 -17.14
C GLN A 86 -3.65 -0.23 -15.63
#